data_AF-A0A8H7TT45-F1
#
_entry.id   AF-A0A8H7TT45-F1
#
_cell.length_a   1.000
_cell.length_b   1.000
_cell.length_c   1.000
_cell.angle_alpha   90.00
_cell.angle_beta   90.00
_cell.angle_gamma   90.00
#
_symmetry.space_group_name_H-M   'P 1'
#
loop_
_entity.id
_entity.type
_entity.pdbx_description
1 polymer ?
#
loop_
_entity_poly.entity_id
_entity_poly.type
_entity_poly.pdbx_seq_one_letter_code
_entity_poly.pdbx_strand_id
1 'polypeptide(L)'
;QWNKESDAWHEYARAEHSKEEERLKNIPDKYRIYNKLFKETLETGLPEYNQWDHEISIIKGGEPAFYKLYNLTEPQLQTRREYIDDILAKGYIRLSTSSAGYPVMFILKKNRKLRLVVDYQQLNKITRKDRTPLPLITELRDRLWGKRWFTALDLKGAYNLIRIKEGDE
;
A
#
# COMPACT_ATOMS: atom_id res chain seq x y z
N GLN A 1 27.42 10.42 -29.69
CA GLN A 1 26.30 10.52 -28.73
C GLN A 1 26.13 9.27 -27.85
N TRP A 2 26.80 8.15 -28.13
CA TRP A 2 26.70 6.87 -27.38
C TRP A 2 27.35 6.83 -25.98
N ASN A 3 28.33 7.69 -25.67
CA ASN A 3 29.08 7.59 -24.41
C ASN A 3 28.34 8.17 -23.19
N LYS A 4 27.56 9.25 -23.35
CA LYS A 4 26.87 9.92 -22.22
C LYS A 4 25.74 9.09 -21.63
N GLU A 5 25.03 8.31 -22.45
CA GLU A 5 23.98 7.41 -21.98
C GLU A 5 24.57 6.22 -21.23
N SER A 6 25.68 5.64 -21.72
CA SER A 6 26.37 4.52 -21.04
C SER A 6 26.91 4.93 -19.67
N ASP A 7 27.50 6.12 -19.55
CA ASP A 7 28.02 6.63 -18.28
C ASP A 7 26.90 6.88 -17.26
N ALA A 8 25.77 7.44 -17.70
CA ALA A 8 24.59 7.64 -16.87
C ALA A 8 23.97 6.32 -16.40
N TRP A 9 23.94 5.29 -17.26
CA TRP A 9 23.49 3.95 -16.88
C TRP A 9 24.42 3.29 -15.84
N HIS A 10 25.73 3.41 -16.00
CA HIS A 10 26.69 2.86 -15.02
C HIS A 10 26.64 3.59 -13.68
N GLU A 11 26.48 4.91 -13.69
CA GLU A 11 26.33 5.71 -12.47
C GLU A 11 25.02 5.38 -11.74
N TYR A 12 23.91 5.25 -12.48
CA TYR A 12 22.63 4.80 -11.97
C TYR A 12 22.71 3.39 -11.36
N ALA A 13 23.31 2.43 -12.08
CA ALA A 13 23.46 1.06 -11.60
C ALA A 13 24.32 0.97 -10.34
N ARG A 14 25.38 1.78 -10.25
CA ARG A 14 26.23 1.88 -9.05
C ARG A 14 25.49 2.50 -7.86
N ALA A 15 24.66 3.50 -8.11
CA ALA A 15 23.82 4.13 -7.08
C ALA A 15 22.74 3.17 -6.55
N GLU A 16 22.10 2.38 -7.43
CA GLU A 16 21.12 1.37 -7.04
C GLU A 16 21.76 0.21 -6.27
N HIS A 17 22.92 -0.30 -6.73
CA HIS A 17 23.67 -1.35 -6.03
C HIS A 17 24.09 -0.90 -4.61
N SER A 18 24.57 0.34 -4.48
CA SER A 18 24.95 0.93 -3.19
C SER A 18 23.77 1.03 -2.21
N LYS A 19 22.57 1.41 -2.68
CA LYS A 19 21.34 1.44 -1.86
C LYS A 19 20.89 0.04 -1.43
N GLU A 20 21.05 -0.96 -2.29
CA GLU A 20 20.71 -2.35 -1.99
C GLU A 20 21.66 -2.93 -0.92
N GLU A 21 22.97 -2.70 -1.06
CA GLU A 21 23.98 -3.10 -0.08
C GLU A 21 23.74 -2.43 1.29
N GLU A 22 23.40 -1.14 1.30
CA GLU A 22 23.06 -0.42 2.52
C GLU A 22 21.84 -1.01 3.23
N ARG A 23 20.82 -1.46 2.48
CA ARG A 23 19.62 -2.11 3.05
C ARG A 23 19.90 -3.47 3.66
N LEU A 24 20.73 -4.28 3.00
CA LEU A 24 21.05 -5.63 3.47
C LEU A 24 22.04 -5.63 4.64
N LYS A 25 22.75 -4.52 4.87
CA LYS A 25 23.76 -4.36 5.94
C LYS A 25 23.24 -4.72 7.34
N ASN A 26 21.98 -4.38 7.63
CA ASN A 26 21.36 -4.62 8.94
C ASN A 26 20.52 -5.91 8.98
N ILE A 27 20.50 -6.69 7.91
CA ILE A 27 19.74 -7.93 7.82
C ILE A 27 20.63 -9.11 8.19
N PRO A 28 20.31 -9.86 9.27
CA PRO A 28 21.02 -11.08 9.63
C PRO A 28 21.14 -12.04 8.44
N ASP A 29 22.30 -12.70 8.32
CA ASP A 29 22.62 -13.57 7.17
C ASP A 29 21.54 -14.62 6.88
N LYS A 30 20.95 -15.19 7.94
CA LYS A 30 19.84 -16.15 7.87
C LYS A 30 18.60 -15.67 7.11
N TYR A 31 18.37 -14.35 7.03
CA TYR A 31 17.23 -13.78 6.31
C TYR A 31 17.59 -13.31 4.91
N ARG A 32 18.87 -13.30 4.52
CA ARG A 32 19.31 -12.90 3.17
C ARG A 32 18.80 -13.82 2.06
N ILE A 33 18.37 -15.04 2.41
CA ILE A 33 17.65 -15.94 1.50
C ILE A 33 16.34 -15.32 0.97
N TYR A 34 15.77 -14.34 1.68
CA TYR A 34 14.59 -13.58 1.29
C TYR A 34 14.92 -12.20 0.72
N ASN A 35 16.09 -12.00 0.09
CA ASN A 35 16.54 -10.70 -0.43
C ASN A 35 15.46 -9.95 -1.24
N LYS A 36 14.65 -10.67 -2.01
CA LYS A 36 13.54 -10.14 -2.81
C LYS A 36 12.53 -9.36 -1.98
N LEU A 37 12.28 -9.78 -0.73
CA LEU A 37 11.34 -9.12 0.19
C LEU A 37 11.88 -7.82 0.79
N PHE A 38 13.19 -7.57 0.66
CA PHE A 38 13.85 -6.39 1.22
C PHE A 38 14.20 -5.31 0.18
N LYS A 39 13.77 -5.48 -1.08
CA LYS A 39 13.96 -4.51 -2.16
C LYS A 39 13.15 -3.22 -1.93
N GLU A 40 13.58 -2.11 -2.57
CA GLU A 40 12.82 -0.85 -2.53
C GLU A 40 11.41 -1.04 -3.08
N THR A 41 11.35 -1.63 -4.26
CA THR A 41 10.17 -1.88 -5.05
C THR A 41 10.00 -3.38 -5.04
N LEU A 42 8.89 -3.83 -4.46
CA LEU A 42 8.47 -5.19 -4.61
C LEU A 42 7.84 -5.33 -6.00
N GLU A 43 8.27 -6.31 -6.76
CA GLU A 43 7.59 -6.76 -7.98
C GLU A 43 6.30 -7.49 -7.54
N THR A 44 5.34 -6.73 -7.03
CA THR A 44 4.07 -7.26 -6.54
C THR A 44 2.94 -6.70 -7.39
N GLY A 45 2.31 -7.60 -8.16
CA GLY A 45 0.94 -7.39 -8.62
C GLY A 45 -0.04 -7.76 -7.51
N LEU A 46 -1.34 -7.73 -7.81
CA LEU A 46 -2.34 -8.30 -6.90
C LEU A 46 -2.04 -9.78 -6.65
N PRO A 47 -2.15 -10.26 -5.40
CA PRO A 47 -1.99 -11.68 -5.11
C PRO A 47 -3.09 -12.49 -5.80
N GLU A 48 -2.89 -13.80 -5.90
CA GLU A 48 -3.94 -14.71 -6.36
C GLU A 48 -5.10 -14.73 -5.34
N TYR A 49 -6.32 -14.95 -5.84
CA TYR A 49 -7.49 -15.11 -4.96
C TYR A 49 -7.27 -16.27 -3.99
N ASN A 50 -7.68 -16.06 -2.74
CA ASN A 50 -7.58 -17.05 -1.69
C ASN A 50 -8.65 -16.85 -0.61
N GLN A 51 -8.70 -17.76 0.36
CA GLN A 51 -9.72 -17.72 1.42
C GLN A 51 -9.65 -16.50 2.35
N TRP A 52 -8.54 -15.75 2.34
CA TRP A 52 -8.29 -14.57 3.18
C TRP A 52 -8.51 -13.25 2.42
N ASP A 53 -9.13 -13.30 1.24
CA ASP A 53 -9.48 -12.10 0.49
C ASP A 53 -10.45 -11.22 1.29
N HIS A 54 -10.25 -9.91 1.15
CA HIS A 54 -11.00 -8.92 1.91
C HIS A 54 -12.41 -8.78 1.35
N GLU A 55 -13.40 -9.19 2.15
CA GLU A 55 -14.82 -9.02 1.88
C GLU A 55 -15.33 -7.68 2.41
N ILE A 56 -16.14 -6.98 1.61
CA ILE A 56 -16.80 -5.73 1.99
C ILE A 56 -18.28 -6.03 2.30
N SER A 57 -18.55 -6.66 3.45
CA SER A 57 -19.92 -7.06 3.80
C SER A 57 -20.80 -5.85 4.12
N ILE A 58 -21.77 -5.50 3.26
CA ILE A 58 -22.73 -4.42 3.50
C ILE A 58 -23.84 -4.86 4.47
N ILE A 59 -24.28 -3.97 5.37
CA ILE A 59 -25.40 -4.24 6.29
C ILE A 59 -26.73 -4.32 5.52
N LYS A 60 -27.73 -5.01 6.09
CA LYS A 60 -29.05 -5.12 5.46
C LYS A 60 -29.67 -3.74 5.20
N GLY A 61 -29.98 -3.44 3.95
CA GLY A 61 -30.54 -2.16 3.52
C GLY A 61 -29.51 -1.04 3.32
N GLY A 62 -28.21 -1.33 3.49
CA GLY A 62 -27.15 -0.45 3.02
C GLY A 62 -26.97 -0.63 1.51
N GLU A 63 -26.85 0.48 0.79
CA GLU A 63 -26.57 0.46 -0.65
C GLU A 63 -25.40 1.40 -0.95
N PRO A 64 -24.35 0.92 -1.64
CA PRO A 64 -23.29 1.77 -2.14
C PRO A 64 -23.86 2.87 -3.05
N ALA A 65 -23.36 4.09 -2.90
CA ALA A 65 -23.86 5.25 -3.62
C ALA A 65 -22.74 5.99 -4.37
N PHE A 66 -23.15 6.83 -5.32
CA PHE A 66 -22.25 7.73 -6.02
C PHE A 66 -22.17 9.09 -5.31
N TYR A 67 -20.96 9.50 -4.98
CA TYR A 67 -20.62 10.77 -4.37
C TYR A 67 -19.74 11.59 -5.31
N LYS A 68 -20.07 12.88 -5.46
CA LYS A 68 -19.33 13.81 -6.32
C LYS A 68 -17.92 14.04 -5.76
N LEU A 69 -16.94 14.16 -6.67
CA LEU A 69 -15.58 14.54 -6.32
C LEU A 69 -15.54 15.94 -5.70
N TYR A 70 -14.64 16.13 -4.73
CA TYR A 70 -14.30 17.46 -4.23
C TYR A 70 -13.57 18.27 -5.31
N ASN A 71 -13.66 19.59 -5.22
CA ASN A 71 -12.88 20.48 -6.09
C ASN A 71 -11.39 20.30 -5.80
N LEU A 72 -10.60 20.13 -6.87
CA LEU A 72 -9.16 19.94 -6.80
C LEU A 72 -8.44 21.14 -7.40
N THR A 73 -7.35 21.54 -6.78
CA THR A 73 -6.42 22.54 -7.33
C THR A 73 -5.54 21.91 -8.41
N GLU A 74 -4.87 22.72 -9.25
CA GLU A 74 -4.00 22.21 -10.32
C GLU A 74 -2.89 21.25 -9.80
N PRO A 75 -2.16 21.56 -8.71
CA PRO A 75 -1.18 20.64 -8.15
C PRO A 75 -1.80 19.31 -7.68
N GLN A 76 -3.03 19.34 -7.15
CA GLN A 76 -3.75 18.14 -6.74
C GLN A 76 -4.22 17.32 -7.94
N LEU A 77 -4.65 17.97 -9.02
CA LEU A 77 -5.01 17.30 -10.28
C LEU A 77 -3.81 16.58 -10.89
N GLN A 78 -2.65 17.23 -10.92
CA GLN A 78 -1.42 16.62 -11.40
C GLN A 78 -1.01 15.42 -10.54
N THR A 79 -1.00 15.60 -9.21
CA THR A 79 -0.70 14.50 -8.27
C THR A 79 -1.69 13.34 -8.42
N ARG A 80 -2.98 13.63 -8.66
CA ARG A 80 -4.00 12.60 -8.89
C ARG A 80 -3.68 11.75 -10.11
N ARG A 81 -3.30 12.38 -11.23
CA ARG A 81 -2.96 11.67 -12.47
C ARG A 81 -1.76 10.77 -12.25
N GLU A 82 -0.66 11.32 -11.74
CA GLU A 82 0.57 10.57 -11.44
C GLU A 82 0.32 9.39 -10.51
N TYR A 83 -0.50 9.60 -9.47
CA TYR A 83 -0.87 8.54 -8.55
C TYR A 83 -1.64 7.42 -9.26
N ILE A 84 -2.71 7.77 -10.00
CA ILE A 84 -3.55 6.81 -10.73
C ILE A 84 -2.72 6.00 -11.73
N ASP A 85 -1.85 6.65 -12.50
CA ASP A 85 -0.99 5.99 -13.48
C ASP A 85 -0.04 4.98 -12.81
N ASP A 86 0.58 5.35 -11.68
CA ASP A 86 1.45 4.46 -10.90
C ASP A 86 0.70 3.24 -10.34
N ILE A 87 -0.49 3.41 -9.77
CA ILE A 87 -1.24 2.30 -9.19
C ILE A 87 -1.94 1.42 -10.25
N LEU A 88 -2.26 1.97 -11.42
CA LEU A 88 -2.69 1.21 -12.59
C LEU A 88 -1.55 0.37 -13.14
N ALA A 89 -0.35 0.95 -13.30
CA ALA A 89 0.83 0.23 -13.77
C ALA A 89 1.22 -0.93 -12.84
N LYS A 90 1.00 -0.77 -11.53
CA LYS A 90 1.17 -1.86 -10.54
C LYS A 90 0.04 -2.89 -10.54
N GLY A 91 -1.06 -2.62 -11.23
CA GLY A 91 -2.23 -3.49 -11.27
C GLY A 91 -3.06 -3.49 -9.99
N TYR A 92 -2.87 -2.53 -9.07
CA TYR A 92 -3.63 -2.46 -7.81
C TYR A 92 -5.06 -1.95 -8.00
N ILE A 93 -5.31 -1.20 -9.08
CA ILE A 93 -6.65 -0.78 -9.47
C ILE A 93 -6.88 -1.12 -10.94
N ARG A 94 -8.15 -1.10 -11.32
CA ARG A 94 -8.62 -1.23 -12.71
C ARG A 94 -9.75 -0.25 -12.96
N LEU A 95 -10.07 -0.01 -14.22
CA LEU A 95 -11.30 0.67 -14.57
C LEU A 95 -12.50 -0.15 -14.07
N SER A 96 -13.48 0.55 -13.50
CA SER A 96 -14.70 -0.03 -12.94
C SER A 96 -15.93 0.63 -13.57
N THR A 97 -16.98 -0.15 -13.72
CA THR A 97 -18.32 0.30 -14.15
C THR A 97 -19.31 0.31 -12.98
N SER A 98 -18.80 0.34 -11.75
CA SER A 98 -19.62 0.37 -10.53
C SER A 98 -20.54 1.60 -10.50
N SER A 99 -21.75 1.39 -10.00
CA SER A 99 -22.69 2.46 -9.69
C SER A 99 -22.27 3.27 -8.45
N ALA A 100 -21.33 2.75 -7.66
CA ALA A 100 -20.76 3.45 -6.50
C ALA A 100 -19.54 4.28 -6.90
N GLY A 101 -19.37 5.43 -6.24
CA GLY A 101 -18.22 6.30 -6.43
C GLY A 101 -17.97 7.13 -5.19
N TYR A 102 -16.71 7.26 -4.77
CA TYR A 102 -16.34 7.97 -3.55
C TYR A 102 -15.32 9.07 -3.86
N PRO A 103 -15.38 10.22 -3.17
CA PRO A 103 -14.51 11.33 -3.47
C PRO A 103 -13.09 11.07 -2.98
N VAL A 104 -12.14 11.78 -3.60
CA VAL A 104 -10.74 11.77 -3.19
C VAL A 104 -10.37 13.12 -2.59
N MET A 105 -9.56 13.09 -1.54
CA MET A 105 -8.97 14.26 -0.90
C MET A 105 -7.46 14.09 -0.77
N PHE A 106 -6.75 15.17 -0.44
CA PHE A 106 -5.30 15.16 -0.33
C PHE A 106 -4.84 15.60 1.06
N ILE A 107 -3.89 14.84 1.63
CA ILE A 107 -3.25 15.17 2.90
C ILE A 107 -1.77 15.47 2.65
N LEU A 108 -1.27 16.56 3.22
CA LEU A 108 0.14 16.93 3.15
C LEU A 108 0.97 16.06 4.11
N LYS A 109 1.95 15.34 3.58
CA LYS A 109 2.95 14.64 4.41
C LYS A 109 4.00 15.61 4.94
N LYS A 110 4.73 15.21 5.98
CA LYS A 110 5.89 15.96 6.53
C LYS A 110 6.93 16.35 5.48
N ASN A 111 7.13 15.49 4.46
CA ASN A 111 8.03 15.75 3.33
C ASN A 111 7.42 16.64 2.23
N ARG A 112 6.34 17.37 2.53
CA ARG A 112 5.57 18.25 1.63
C ARG A 112 4.96 17.56 0.39
N LYS A 113 5.00 16.24 0.30
CA LYS A 113 4.29 15.50 -0.75
C LYS A 113 2.81 15.36 -0.40
N LEU A 114 1.95 15.44 -1.41
CA LEU A 114 0.51 15.18 -1.26
C LEU A 114 0.26 13.66 -1.28
N ARG A 115 -0.57 13.18 -0.37
CA ARG A 115 -1.09 11.81 -0.34
C ARG A 115 -2.55 11.83 -0.76
N LEU A 116 -2.89 11.11 -1.82
CA LEU A 116 -4.28 10.85 -2.19
C LEU A 116 -4.93 9.95 -1.15
N VAL A 117 -6.13 10.31 -0.70
CA VAL A 117 -6.95 9.56 0.24
C VAL A 117 -8.36 9.46 -0.33
N VAL A 118 -8.87 8.24 -0.45
CA VAL A 118 -10.27 8.00 -0.81
C VAL A 118 -11.13 8.15 0.45
N ASP A 119 -12.20 8.92 0.35
CA ASP A 119 -13.12 9.17 1.46
C ASP A 119 -14.18 8.07 1.55
N TYR A 120 -13.83 6.98 2.22
CA TYR A 120 -14.74 5.85 2.45
C TYR A 120 -15.67 6.04 3.66
N GLN A 121 -15.80 7.24 4.23
CA GLN A 121 -16.62 7.43 5.43
C GLN A 121 -18.07 6.95 5.26
N GLN A 122 -18.65 7.20 4.09
CA GLN A 122 -20.03 6.80 3.79
C GLN A 122 -20.13 5.29 3.56
N LEU A 123 -19.18 4.68 2.86
CA LEU A 123 -19.09 3.22 2.71
C LEU A 123 -18.95 2.54 4.08
N ASN A 124 -18.00 3.01 4.90
CA ASN A 124 -17.71 2.44 6.22
C ASN A 124 -18.90 2.50 7.20
N LYS A 125 -19.86 3.41 7.00
CA LYS A 125 -21.10 3.47 7.81
C LYS A 125 -22.07 2.34 7.46
N ILE A 126 -22.07 1.90 6.20
CA ILE A 126 -22.94 0.83 5.70
C ILE A 126 -22.23 -0.53 5.64
N THR A 127 -20.91 -0.59 5.83
CA THR A 127 -20.16 -1.84 5.96
C THR A 127 -20.30 -2.41 7.38
N ARG A 128 -20.46 -3.73 7.48
CA ARG A 128 -20.41 -4.47 8.74
C ARG A 128 -19.02 -4.31 9.34
N LYS A 129 -18.97 -3.80 10.57
CA LYS A 129 -17.69 -3.62 11.28
C LYS A 129 -17.14 -4.98 11.68
N ASP A 130 -15.92 -5.28 11.23
CA ASP A 130 -15.10 -6.32 11.84
C ASP A 130 -14.73 -5.88 13.27
N ARG A 131 -15.15 -6.66 14.25
CA ARG A 131 -14.88 -6.43 15.68
C ARG A 131 -13.96 -7.50 16.25
N THR A 132 -13.04 -8.01 15.43
CA THR A 132 -11.98 -8.89 15.88
C THR A 132 -11.20 -8.23 17.03
N PRO A 133 -11.10 -8.87 18.21
CA PRO A 133 -10.42 -8.27 19.35
C PRO A 133 -8.92 -8.16 19.07
N LEU A 134 -8.40 -6.94 19.09
CA LEU A 134 -6.96 -6.73 19.09
C LEU A 134 -6.41 -7.02 20.48
N PRO A 135 -5.24 -7.69 20.59
CA PRO A 135 -4.63 -7.97 21.88
C PRO A 135 -4.28 -6.65 22.60
N LEU A 136 -4.41 -6.64 23.92
CA LEU A 136 -4.05 -5.48 24.72
C LEU A 136 -2.53 -5.26 24.70
N ILE A 137 -2.10 -4.00 24.72
CA ILE A 137 -0.67 -3.66 24.74
C ILE A 137 0.04 -4.26 25.96
N THR A 138 -0.64 -4.35 27.10
CA THR A 138 -0.12 -4.99 28.32
C THR A 138 0.11 -6.48 28.13
N GLU A 139 -0.84 -7.17 27.50
CA GLU A 139 -0.72 -8.59 27.20
C GLU A 139 0.44 -8.86 26.24
N LEU A 140 0.58 -8.05 25.18
CA LEU A 140 1.71 -8.15 24.26
C LEU A 140 3.05 -7.94 24.99
N ARG A 141 3.14 -6.96 25.88
CA ARG A 141 4.35 -6.69 26.69
C ARG A 141 4.68 -7.86 27.61
N ASP A 142 3.69 -8.41 28.30
CA ASP A 142 3.89 -9.49 29.27
C ASP A 142 4.35 -10.78 28.56
N ARG A 143 3.85 -11.06 27.35
CA ARG A 143 4.35 -12.16 26.49
C ARG A 143 5.82 -11.97 26.07
N LEU A 144 6.26 -10.72 25.94
CA LEU A 144 7.63 -10.35 25.59
C LEU A 144 8.55 -10.23 26.82
N TRP A 145 8.02 -10.35 28.04
CA TRP A 145 8.79 -10.23 29.27
C TRP A 145 9.88 -11.30 29.37
N GLY A 146 11.07 -10.89 29.84
CA GLY A 146 12.23 -11.76 29.97
C GLY A 146 12.87 -12.20 28.65
N LYS A 147 12.34 -11.78 27.48
CA LYS A 147 13.00 -11.99 26.19
C LYS A 147 14.12 -10.96 26.03
N ARG A 148 15.27 -11.42 25.51
CA ARG A 148 16.49 -10.59 25.36
C ARG A 148 16.68 -10.03 23.96
N TRP A 149 16.09 -10.67 22.96
CA TRP A 149 16.26 -10.35 21.54
C TRP A 149 14.90 -10.22 20.88
N PHE A 150 14.71 -9.15 20.12
CA PHE A 150 13.46 -8.86 19.40
C PHE A 150 13.76 -8.70 17.92
N THR A 151 12.80 -9.08 17.09
CA THR A 151 12.82 -8.81 15.65
C THR A 151 11.48 -8.20 15.29
N ALA A 152 11.51 -7.02 14.69
CA ALA A 152 10.33 -6.35 14.17
C ALA A 152 10.34 -6.47 12.64
N LEU A 153 9.23 -6.93 12.08
CA LEU A 153 9.01 -7.04 10.65
C LEU A 153 7.88 -6.09 10.27
N ASP A 154 8.11 -5.21 9.30
CA ASP A 154 7.12 -4.29 8.76
C ASP A 154 6.83 -4.68 7.31
N LEU A 155 5.54 -4.84 6.98
CA LEU A 155 5.09 -5.19 5.63
C LEU A 155 4.82 -3.91 4.85
N LYS A 156 5.73 -3.58 3.93
CA LYS A 156 5.59 -2.39 3.07
C LYS A 156 4.35 -2.52 2.20
N GLY A 157 3.41 -1.59 2.36
CA GLY A 157 2.19 -1.57 1.55
C GLY A 157 1.26 -2.75 1.84
N ALA A 158 1.26 -3.27 3.06
CA ALA A 158 0.50 -4.46 3.48
C ALA A 158 -0.95 -4.52 2.96
N TYR A 159 -1.67 -3.39 2.93
CA TYR A 159 -3.04 -3.34 2.42
C TYR A 159 -3.18 -3.78 0.97
N ASN A 160 -2.20 -3.48 0.11
CA ASN A 160 -2.22 -3.87 -1.30
C ASN A 160 -1.79 -5.34 -1.51
N LEU A 161 -1.33 -6.01 -0.46
CA LEU A 161 -0.98 -7.44 -0.46
C LEU A 161 -2.19 -8.32 -0.10
N ILE A 162 -3.36 -7.74 0.10
CA ILE A 162 -4.62 -8.44 0.34
C ILE A 162 -5.55 -8.09 -0.82
N ARG A 163 -6.06 -9.12 -1.51
CA ARG A 163 -6.98 -8.94 -2.63
C ARG A 163 -8.39 -8.70 -2.12
N ILE A 164 -9.15 -7.86 -2.81
CA ILE A 164 -10.59 -7.74 -2.58
C ILE A 164 -11.27 -8.99 -3.13
N LYS A 165 -12.25 -9.51 -2.38
CA LYS A 165 -13.00 -10.71 -2.77
C LYS A 165 -13.70 -10.51 -4.12
N GLU A 166 -13.77 -11.58 -4.91
CA GLU A 166 -14.47 -11.57 -6.20
C GLU A 166 -15.95 -11.12 -6.03
N GLY A 167 -16.32 -10.10 -6.78
CA GLY A 167 -17.64 -9.46 -6.76
C GLY A 167 -17.73 -8.19 -5.90
N ASP A 168 -16.75 -7.95 -5.02
CA ASP A 168 -16.67 -6.75 -4.18
C ASP A 168 -15.69 -5.69 -4.74
N GLU A 169 -15.02 -5.95 -5.88
CA GLU A 169 -14.01 -5.07 -6.49
C GLU A 169 -14.56 -3.93 -7.36
#